data_AF-A0AAV3WLD8-F1
#
_entry.id   AF-A0AAV3WLD8-F1
#
_cell.length_a   1.000
_cell.length_b   1.000
_cell.length_c   1.000
_cell.angle_alpha   90.00
_cell.angle_beta   90.00
_cell.angle_gamma   90.00
#
_symmetry.space_group_name_H-M   'P 1'
#
loop_
_entity.id
_entity.type
_entity.pdbx_description
1 polymer ?
#
loop_
_entity_poly.entity_id
_entity_poly.type
_entity_poly.pdbx_seq_one_letter_code
_entity_poly.pdbx_strand_id
1 'polypeptide(L)'
;MPTPQEFQLSCLWGGRLARPVFSLFILTYFLDEKATAVTVEQIDQLLADWKQKIDIASQNLIDLHGLPTYQRLCGVSGFPPVQLTGITLARVTPALEAMNELFQHFDLLIKTINKATELRKQLSPLWVSEVKVKEIEQILTGSSIQLAVVQIPLAQRGLLSVAQTANAIAPRQLLAAMTSAFDIAKNAVLEVDAAWMRLEPALATAEAEILSLQRLADSLGQGSVDELSAARQKITALRGKIESDPLGVSANFDREIKPLILRVKATLEESVRQQNEMRERFACAHHLLSQLTELNRQAEIAFRESREKITDHSTWQTPLDPAQIEALSQWLTRLETKFGENILNSIRIGLENWTAKVKEYIAKEERAYAANKAPLELRAELRGRLDALQAKALARGLAENAILSQLAENAKRLLYTRPTPLDKAAELVTQYEQELNRKYYL
;
A
#
# COMPACT_ATOMS: atom_id res chain seq x y z
N MET A 1 22.14 -14.04 -24.37
CA MET A 1 23.42 -13.65 -23.74
C MET A 1 23.15 -12.43 -22.88
N PRO A 2 23.20 -12.59 -21.55
CA PRO A 2 24.29 -11.99 -20.79
C PRO A 2 24.84 -12.90 -19.67
N THR A 3 26.06 -12.59 -19.26
CA THR A 3 27.00 -13.29 -18.39
C THR A 3 26.74 -13.11 -16.87
N PRO A 4 27.10 -14.11 -16.04
CA PRO A 4 27.22 -14.01 -14.58
C PRO A 4 28.69 -13.80 -14.13
N GLN A 5 28.93 -13.08 -13.02
CA GLN A 5 30.18 -13.06 -12.23
C GLN A 5 29.75 -13.00 -10.74
N GLU A 6 29.80 -14.06 -9.93
CA GLU A 6 30.94 -14.69 -9.21
C GLU A 6 31.79 -13.66 -8.44
N PHE A 7 31.88 -13.56 -7.10
CA PHE A 7 32.11 -14.52 -5.99
C PHE A 7 33.42 -15.33 -6.07
N GLN A 8 34.45 -14.94 -5.29
CA GLN A 8 35.53 -15.76 -4.66
C GLN A 8 36.40 -14.83 -3.75
N LEU A 9 36.56 -15.05 -2.43
CA LEU A 9 37.36 -16.02 -1.63
C LEU A 9 38.87 -15.69 -1.45
N SER A 10 39.20 -15.28 -0.21
CA SER A 10 40.33 -15.67 0.68
C SER A 10 41.83 -15.46 0.33
N CYS A 11 42.56 -15.08 1.40
CA CYS A 11 43.86 -15.61 1.87
C CYS A 11 45.19 -14.84 1.64
N LEU A 12 45.88 -14.62 2.78
CA LEU A 12 47.34 -14.77 3.07
C LEU A 12 48.21 -13.56 3.46
N TRP A 13 48.78 -13.76 4.65
CA TRP A 13 49.93 -13.18 5.37
C TRP A 13 51.20 -12.84 4.57
N GLY A 14 51.97 -11.84 5.05
CA GLY A 14 53.38 -12.07 5.46
C GLY A 14 54.52 -11.13 5.02
N GLY A 15 55.11 -10.40 6.00
CA GLY A 15 56.56 -10.08 6.15
C GLY A 15 57.10 -8.82 5.45
N ARG A 16 58.21 -8.15 5.84
CA ARG A 16 59.25 -8.25 6.90
C ARG A 16 60.26 -7.09 6.58
N LEU A 17 60.78 -6.23 7.48
CA LEU A 17 62.06 -6.26 8.23
C LEU A 17 62.48 -4.77 8.45
N ALA A 18 63.03 -4.32 9.58
CA ALA A 18 64.47 -4.40 9.89
C ALA A 18 64.79 -4.03 11.36
N ARG A 19 65.89 -4.62 11.87
CA ARG A 19 66.60 -4.48 13.18
C ARG A 19 67.90 -3.65 12.98
N PRO A 20 68.59 -3.07 14.01
CA PRO A 20 69.45 -3.79 15.01
C PRO A 20 69.45 -3.19 16.47
N VAL A 21 69.61 -3.90 17.61
CA VAL A 21 70.67 -4.69 18.33
C VAL A 21 71.60 -3.87 19.29
N PHE A 22 71.70 -4.36 20.56
CA PHE A 22 72.67 -4.13 21.69
C PHE A 22 72.44 -2.91 22.61
N SER A 23 72.59 -2.92 23.94
CA SER A 23 73.03 -3.89 24.97
C SER A 23 72.60 -3.40 26.39
N LEU A 24 72.66 -4.31 27.38
CA LEU A 24 72.45 -4.12 28.84
C LEU A 24 73.05 -2.82 29.45
N PHE A 25 72.34 -2.19 30.39
CA PHE A 25 72.87 -1.75 31.71
C PHE A 25 71.72 -1.42 32.69
N ILE A 26 71.95 -1.80 33.95
CA ILE A 26 71.10 -1.68 35.15
C ILE A 26 70.94 -0.21 35.57
N LEU A 27 69.76 0.22 36.05
CA LEU A 27 69.53 0.91 37.33
C LEU A 27 68.08 1.47 37.41
N THR A 28 67.34 1.00 38.43
CA THR A 28 66.36 1.76 39.23
C THR A 28 65.73 3.01 38.63
N TYR A 29 64.45 2.93 38.25
CA TYR A 29 63.50 4.02 38.47
C TYR A 29 62.16 3.46 38.93
N PHE A 30 62.10 3.26 40.25
CA PHE A 30 60.89 3.30 41.05
C PHE A 30 60.48 4.78 41.10
N LEU A 31 59.51 5.19 40.29
CA LEU A 31 58.77 6.45 40.43
C LEU A 31 57.31 6.02 40.48
N ASP A 32 56.79 5.72 41.67
CA ASP A 32 56.06 6.69 42.49
C ASP A 32 55.15 7.59 41.64
N GLU A 33 54.22 6.95 40.94
CA GLU A 33 52.99 7.58 40.50
C GLU A 33 52.19 7.90 41.77
N LYS A 34 52.50 9.05 42.39
CA LYS A 34 51.72 9.60 43.49
C LYS A 34 50.28 9.71 43.02
N ALA A 35 49.44 8.75 43.40
CA ALA A 35 48.01 8.90 43.43
C ALA A 35 47.75 10.22 44.18
N THR A 36 47.33 11.26 43.45
CA THR A 36 46.97 12.54 44.04
C THR A 36 45.92 12.26 45.10
N ALA A 37 46.29 12.43 46.37
CA ALA A 37 45.41 12.16 47.49
C ALA A 37 44.12 12.95 47.29
N VAL A 38 42.98 12.26 47.34
CA VAL A 38 41.68 12.91 47.17
C VAL A 38 41.51 14.00 48.21
N THR A 39 41.16 15.21 47.76
CA THR A 39 40.99 16.36 48.66
C THR A 39 39.59 16.37 49.28
N VAL A 40 39.43 17.13 50.36
CA VAL A 40 38.12 17.30 51.01
C VAL A 40 37.11 17.95 50.06
N GLU A 41 37.54 18.92 49.25
CA GLU A 41 36.70 19.53 48.21
C GLU A 41 36.24 18.53 47.16
N GLN A 42 37.12 17.58 46.75
CA GLN A 42 36.74 16.52 45.82
C GLN A 42 35.71 15.56 46.43
N ILE A 43 35.82 15.25 47.73
CA ILE A 43 34.79 14.48 48.45
C ILE A 43 33.47 15.24 48.50
N ASP A 44 33.50 16.53 48.81
CA ASP A 44 32.29 17.37 48.87
C ASP A 44 31.60 17.42 47.50
N GLN A 45 32.37 17.53 46.42
CA GLN A 45 31.86 17.47 45.06
C GLN A 45 31.25 16.10 44.72
N LEU A 46 31.91 15.00 45.12
CA LEU A 46 31.38 13.64 44.91
C LEU A 46 30.08 13.41 45.69
N LEU A 47 30.00 13.88 46.94
CA LEU A 47 28.79 13.79 47.76
C LEU A 47 27.65 14.63 47.17
N ALA A 48 27.94 15.83 46.67
CA ALA A 48 26.96 16.67 45.99
C ALA A 48 26.41 16.00 44.72
N ASP A 49 27.30 15.42 43.89
CA ASP A 49 26.94 14.66 42.69
C ASP A 49 26.08 13.43 43.01
N TRP A 50 26.45 12.67 44.06
CA TRP A 50 25.65 11.54 44.53
C TRP A 50 24.27 11.94 45.05
N LYS A 51 24.19 13.04 45.81
CA LYS A 51 22.91 13.59 46.28
C LYS A 51 22.00 13.93 45.10
N GLN A 52 22.51 14.67 44.12
CA GLN A 52 21.75 15.02 42.92
C GLN A 52 21.25 13.77 42.18
N LYS A 53 22.08 12.74 42.02
CA LYS A 53 21.69 11.48 41.37
C LYS A 53 20.60 10.74 42.14
N ILE A 54 20.70 10.69 43.47
CA ILE A 54 19.68 10.06 44.33
C ILE A 54 18.36 10.82 44.21
N ASP A 55 18.38 12.15 44.24
CA ASP A 55 17.16 12.97 44.13
C ASP A 55 16.46 12.74 42.78
N ILE A 56 17.22 12.73 41.67
CA ILE A 56 16.70 12.43 40.33
C ILE A 56 16.14 11.00 40.26
N ALA A 57 16.86 10.01 40.78
CA ALA A 57 16.41 8.62 40.79
C ALA A 57 15.14 8.44 41.62
N SER A 58 15.05 9.10 42.79
CA SER A 58 13.87 9.10 43.63
C SER A 58 12.66 9.66 42.90
N GLN A 59 12.81 10.80 42.21
CA GLN A 59 11.71 11.41 41.45
C GLN A 59 11.22 10.49 40.34
N ASN A 60 12.13 9.91 39.55
CA ASN A 60 11.77 8.99 38.47
C ASN A 60 11.04 7.73 38.98
N LEU A 61 11.43 7.21 40.15
CA LEU A 61 10.75 6.08 40.78
C LEU A 61 9.35 6.44 41.25
N ILE A 62 9.17 7.63 41.81
CA ILE A 62 7.85 8.16 42.20
C ILE A 62 6.98 8.32 40.96
N ASP A 63 7.50 8.91 39.88
CA ASP A 63 6.76 9.14 38.65
C ASP A 63 6.30 7.81 38.00
N LEU A 64 7.19 6.80 37.96
CA LEU A 64 6.86 5.48 37.45
C LEU A 64 5.82 4.75 38.31
N HIS A 65 5.96 4.80 39.64
CA HIS A 65 4.95 4.27 40.56
C HIS A 65 3.62 5.04 40.48
N GLY A 66 3.67 6.31 40.08
CA GLY A 66 2.52 7.17 39.85
C GLY A 66 1.73 6.84 38.60
N LEU A 67 2.30 6.07 37.66
CA LEU A 67 1.58 5.69 36.44
C LEU A 67 0.37 4.80 36.77
N PRO A 68 -0.84 5.13 36.30
CA PRO A 68 -2.03 4.31 36.54
C PRO A 68 -1.86 2.87 36.07
N THR A 69 -1.16 2.67 34.94
CA THR A 69 -0.86 1.35 34.38
C THR A 69 0.03 0.53 35.30
N TYR A 70 1.07 1.13 35.90
CA TYR A 70 1.90 0.43 36.90
C TYR A 70 1.06 0.02 38.11
N GLN A 71 0.26 0.95 38.66
CA GLN A 71 -0.59 0.68 39.81
C GLN A 71 -1.61 -0.44 39.55
N ARG A 72 -2.18 -0.44 38.35
CA ARG A 72 -3.11 -1.48 37.89
C ARG A 72 -2.44 -2.84 37.74
N LEU A 73 -1.24 -2.90 37.16
CA LEU A 73 -0.47 -4.15 37.03
C LEU A 73 -0.08 -4.73 38.39
N CYS A 74 0.23 -3.88 39.36
CA CYS A 74 0.58 -4.28 40.72
C CYS A 74 -0.63 -4.55 41.62
N GLY A 75 -1.85 -4.20 41.20
CA GLY A 75 -3.05 -4.31 42.04
C GLY A 75 -3.02 -3.41 43.28
N VAL A 76 -2.46 -2.20 43.15
CA VAL A 76 -2.32 -1.21 44.24
C VAL A 76 -3.15 0.04 43.96
N SER A 77 -3.20 0.97 44.93
CA SER A 77 -3.86 2.28 44.78
C SER A 77 -5.32 2.23 44.32
N GLY A 78 -6.07 1.21 44.75
CA GLY A 78 -7.49 1.06 44.44
C GLY A 78 -7.79 0.31 43.14
N PHE A 79 -6.77 -0.14 42.41
CA PHE A 79 -6.96 -1.05 41.27
C PHE A 79 -7.08 -2.50 41.73
N PRO A 80 -8.02 -3.29 41.18
CA PRO A 80 -8.08 -4.72 41.44
C PRO A 80 -6.84 -5.42 40.85
N PRO A 81 -6.37 -6.52 41.47
CA PRO A 81 -5.26 -7.28 40.93
C PRO A 81 -5.64 -7.89 39.57
N VAL A 82 -4.85 -7.58 38.54
CA VAL A 82 -5.03 -8.15 37.20
C VAL A 82 -4.34 -9.51 37.15
N GLN A 83 -5.11 -10.56 36.83
CA GLN A 83 -4.53 -11.87 36.54
C GLN A 83 -3.95 -11.88 35.13
N LEU A 84 -2.67 -11.50 35.03
CA LEU A 84 -1.97 -11.46 33.75
C LEU A 84 -1.80 -12.88 33.17
N THR A 85 -1.92 -12.99 31.85
CA THR A 85 -1.74 -14.24 31.12
C THR A 85 -0.90 -14.03 29.86
N GLY A 86 -0.46 -15.13 29.23
CA GLY A 86 0.13 -15.11 27.89
C GLY A 86 1.40 -14.25 27.76
N ILE A 87 1.45 -13.45 26.70
CA ILE A 87 2.63 -12.63 26.37
C ILE A 87 2.84 -11.55 27.42
N THR A 88 1.75 -10.94 27.88
CA THR A 88 1.81 -9.87 28.89
C THR A 88 2.39 -10.38 30.19
N LEU A 89 1.97 -11.55 30.67
CA LEU A 89 2.56 -12.16 31.86
C LEU A 89 4.07 -12.39 31.70
N ALA A 90 4.49 -13.01 30.59
CA ALA A 90 5.89 -13.30 30.33
C ALA A 90 6.77 -12.03 30.24
N ARG A 91 6.18 -10.91 29.83
CA ARG A 91 6.85 -9.61 29.69
C ARG A 91 6.87 -8.81 30.98
N VAL A 92 5.76 -8.79 31.72
CA VAL A 92 5.56 -7.93 32.89
C VAL A 92 6.14 -8.55 34.15
N THR A 93 6.06 -9.88 34.34
CA THR A 93 6.57 -10.51 35.57
C THR A 93 8.04 -10.21 35.83
N PRO A 94 8.98 -10.42 34.87
CA PRO A 94 10.38 -10.09 35.11
C PRO A 94 10.63 -8.59 35.32
N ALA A 95 9.79 -7.73 34.71
CA ALA A 95 9.87 -6.29 34.88
C ALA A 95 9.45 -5.83 36.29
N LEU A 96 8.39 -6.43 36.85
CA LEU A 96 7.96 -6.15 38.23
C LEU A 96 8.93 -6.73 39.27
N GLU A 97 9.50 -7.91 38.99
CA GLU A 97 10.56 -8.50 39.84
C GLU A 97 11.81 -7.61 39.86
N ALA A 98 12.27 -7.15 38.69
CA ALA A 98 13.38 -6.21 38.57
C ALA A 98 13.10 -4.87 39.29
N MET A 99 11.85 -4.41 39.30
CA MET A 99 11.45 -3.22 40.05
C MET A 99 11.55 -3.44 41.57
N ASN A 100 11.14 -4.60 42.07
CA ASN A 100 11.27 -4.93 43.49
C ASN A 100 12.75 -5.01 43.91
N GLU A 101 13.60 -5.61 43.10
CA GLU A 101 15.06 -5.60 43.32
C GLU A 101 15.64 -4.19 43.27
N LEU A 102 15.18 -3.34 42.35
CA LEU A 102 15.60 -1.95 42.26
C LEU A 102 15.36 -1.20 43.57
N PHE A 103 14.17 -1.32 44.17
CA PHE A 103 13.88 -0.64 45.45
C PHE A 103 14.84 -1.09 46.57
N GLN A 104 15.15 -2.39 46.65
CA GLN A 104 16.13 -2.90 47.62
C GLN A 104 17.53 -2.32 47.36
N HIS A 105 17.96 -2.24 46.10
CA HIS A 105 19.23 -1.64 45.71
C HIS A 105 19.26 -0.12 45.98
N PHE A 106 18.16 0.58 45.78
CA PHE A 106 18.05 2.00 46.06
C PHE A 106 18.22 2.30 47.55
N ASP A 107 17.58 1.50 48.41
CA ASP A 107 17.76 1.62 49.87
C ASP A 107 19.21 1.39 50.30
N LEU A 108 19.89 0.41 49.71
CA LEU A 108 21.31 0.14 49.97
C LEU A 108 22.20 1.30 49.51
N LEU A 109 21.90 1.89 48.36
CA LEU A 109 22.61 3.05 47.83
C LEU A 109 22.45 4.26 48.75
N ILE A 110 21.21 4.60 49.14
CA ILE A 110 20.91 5.71 50.07
C ILE A 110 21.65 5.51 51.39
N LYS A 111 21.57 4.31 51.99
CA LYS A 111 22.27 4.00 53.25
C LYS A 111 23.78 4.19 53.13
N THR A 112 24.37 3.79 52.01
CA THR A 112 25.82 3.90 51.76
C THR A 112 26.27 5.35 51.60
N ILE A 113 25.56 6.15 50.80
CA ILE A 113 25.87 7.57 50.60
C ILE A 113 25.63 8.37 51.88
N ASN A 114 24.58 8.06 52.66
CA ASN A 114 24.34 8.67 53.96
C ASN A 114 25.46 8.36 54.96
N LYS A 115 25.98 7.12 54.97
CA LYS A 115 27.14 6.75 55.79
C LYS A 115 28.37 7.59 55.44
N ALA A 116 28.68 7.76 54.15
CA ALA A 116 29.77 8.62 53.69
C ALA A 116 29.55 10.09 54.09
N THR A 117 28.31 10.57 53.99
CA THR A 117 27.92 11.93 54.39
C THR A 117 28.09 12.18 55.89
N GLU A 118 27.71 11.22 56.74
CA GLU A 118 27.91 11.32 58.19
C GLU A 118 29.38 11.28 58.58
N LEU A 119 30.19 10.40 57.94
CA LEU A 119 31.64 10.40 58.14
C LEU A 119 32.28 11.74 57.73
N ARG A 120 31.78 12.37 56.66
CA ARG A 120 32.22 13.70 56.23
C ARG A 120 31.86 14.80 57.23
N LYS A 121 30.69 14.74 57.89
CA LYS A 121 30.29 15.69 58.95
C LYS A 121 31.14 15.56 60.21
N GLN A 122 31.65 14.36 60.50
CA GLN A 122 32.51 14.10 61.65
C GLN A 122 33.98 14.56 61.44
N LEU A 123 34.35 14.94 60.22
CA LEU A 123 35.68 15.50 59.94
C LEU A 123 35.77 16.95 60.43
N SER A 124 36.83 17.25 61.19
CA SER A 124 37.08 18.60 61.67
C SER A 124 37.59 19.50 60.54
N PRO A 125 37.09 20.74 60.37
CA PRO A 125 37.60 21.67 59.37
C PRO A 125 39.07 22.06 59.56
N LEU A 126 39.57 21.92 60.79
CA LEU A 126 40.91 22.38 61.20
C LEU A 126 41.96 21.25 61.20
N TRP A 127 41.52 19.98 61.22
CA TRP A 127 42.40 18.81 61.30
C TRP A 127 41.87 17.71 60.38
N VAL A 128 42.40 17.66 59.15
CA VAL A 128 42.00 16.67 58.14
C VAL A 128 42.73 15.36 58.39
N SER A 129 41.97 14.29 58.68
CA SER A 129 42.51 12.93 58.76
C SER A 129 42.51 12.30 57.37
N GLU A 130 43.69 12.15 56.76
CA GLU A 130 43.85 11.50 55.44
C GLU A 130 43.26 10.08 55.40
N VAL A 131 43.34 9.34 56.52
CA VAL A 131 42.77 7.99 56.64
C VAL A 131 41.25 8.01 56.49
N LYS A 132 40.57 8.96 57.15
CA LYS A 132 39.11 9.10 57.06
C LYS A 132 38.66 9.64 55.70
N VAL A 133 39.44 10.53 55.08
CA VAL A 133 39.21 11.02 53.71
C VAL A 133 39.26 9.85 52.72
N LYS A 134 40.28 8.99 52.82
CA LYS A 134 40.41 7.79 51.99
C LYS A 134 39.33 6.75 52.26
N GLU A 135 38.87 6.62 53.50
CA GLU A 135 37.72 5.77 53.85
C GLU A 135 36.42 6.25 53.18
N ILE A 136 36.15 7.56 53.20
CA ILE A 136 34.99 8.14 52.52
C ILE A 136 35.10 7.94 51.01
N GLU A 137 36.28 8.19 50.42
CA GLU A 137 36.53 7.91 49.00
C GLU A 137 36.22 6.45 48.66
N GLN A 138 36.74 5.50 49.43
CA GLN A 138 36.50 4.07 49.23
C GLN A 138 35.02 3.70 49.34
N ILE A 139 34.25 4.38 50.21
CA ILE A 139 32.80 4.18 50.30
C ILE A 139 32.09 4.68 49.04
N LEU A 140 32.54 5.81 48.47
CA LEU A 140 31.87 6.47 47.33
C LEU A 140 32.27 5.90 45.97
N THR A 141 33.48 5.37 45.82
CA THR A 141 34.05 4.93 44.53
C THR A 141 34.38 3.45 44.49
N GLY A 142 34.70 2.83 45.63
CA GLY A 142 35.07 1.43 45.74
C GLY A 142 33.90 0.49 45.99
N SER A 143 34.18 -0.82 46.02
CA SER A 143 33.21 -1.87 46.34
C SER A 143 32.83 -1.85 47.83
N SER A 144 31.90 -0.97 48.18
CA SER A 144 31.50 -0.67 49.56
C SER A 144 30.11 -1.19 49.95
N ILE A 145 29.28 -1.52 48.96
CA ILE A 145 27.91 -1.99 49.18
C ILE A 145 27.90 -3.51 49.20
N GLN A 146 27.48 -4.09 50.32
CA GLN A 146 27.33 -5.53 50.46
C GLN A 146 25.93 -5.95 49.97
N LEU A 147 25.87 -6.73 48.90
CA LEU A 147 24.63 -7.37 48.46
C LEU A 147 24.32 -8.59 49.34
N ALA A 148 23.04 -8.94 49.45
CA ALA A 148 22.60 -10.10 50.22
C ALA A 148 23.31 -11.37 49.75
N VAL A 149 23.77 -12.16 50.71
CA VAL A 149 24.56 -13.36 50.46
C VAL A 149 23.72 -14.45 49.82
N VAL A 150 24.15 -14.94 48.66
CA VAL A 150 23.65 -16.18 48.07
C VAL A 150 24.33 -17.35 48.78
N GLN A 151 23.54 -18.16 49.49
CA GLN A 151 24.00 -19.43 50.07
C GLN A 151 24.36 -20.38 48.93
N ILE A 152 25.62 -20.77 48.81
CA ILE A 152 26.03 -21.79 47.84
C ILE A 152 25.49 -23.13 48.36
N PRO A 153 24.68 -23.90 47.60
CA PRO A 153 24.21 -25.22 48.04
C PRO A 153 25.39 -26.14 48.37
N LEU A 154 25.27 -27.00 49.39
CA LEU A 154 26.37 -27.88 49.86
C LEU A 154 26.98 -28.72 48.72
N ALA A 155 26.17 -29.15 47.75
CA ALA A 155 26.61 -29.91 46.58
C ALA A 155 27.60 -29.15 45.66
N GLN A 156 27.66 -27.82 45.78
CA GLN A 156 28.57 -26.94 45.03
C GLN A 156 29.71 -26.38 45.90
N ARG A 157 29.81 -26.81 47.17
CA ARG A 157 30.90 -26.42 48.09
C ARG A 157 32.05 -27.43 48.01
N GLY A 158 33.27 -26.94 47.84
CA GLY A 158 34.51 -27.68 48.12
C GLY A 158 34.96 -27.51 49.59
N LEU A 159 35.90 -28.35 50.03
CA LEU A 159 36.38 -28.39 51.44
C LEU A 159 36.95 -27.04 51.94
N LEU A 160 37.40 -26.17 51.03
CA LEU A 160 37.98 -24.86 51.32
C LEU A 160 37.17 -23.69 50.72
N SER A 161 35.99 -23.93 50.15
CA SER A 161 35.15 -22.84 49.62
C SER A 161 34.34 -22.19 50.75
N VAL A 162 34.33 -20.85 50.80
CA VAL A 162 33.48 -20.08 51.70
C VAL A 162 32.00 -20.41 51.46
N ALA A 163 31.24 -20.58 52.54
CA ALA A 163 29.81 -20.93 52.50
C ALA A 163 28.92 -19.84 51.86
N GLN A 164 29.51 -18.66 51.62
CA GLN A 164 28.86 -17.41 51.30
C GLN A 164 29.80 -16.58 50.41
N THR A 165 29.32 -16.06 49.29
CA THR A 165 29.98 -14.98 48.55
C THR A 165 29.28 -13.67 48.93
N ALA A 166 29.95 -12.83 49.72
CA ALA A 166 29.55 -11.44 49.89
C ALA A 166 30.03 -10.67 48.65
N ASN A 167 29.14 -10.51 47.67
CA ASN A 167 29.44 -9.70 46.49
C ASN A 167 29.37 -8.22 46.90
N ALA A 168 30.54 -7.61 47.09
CA ALA A 168 30.65 -6.17 47.28
C ALA A 168 30.62 -5.47 45.92
N ILE A 169 29.71 -4.51 45.75
CA ILE A 169 29.54 -3.73 44.51
C ILE A 169 29.81 -2.25 44.78
N ALA A 170 30.41 -1.56 43.80
CA ALA A 170 30.62 -0.13 43.91
C ALA A 170 29.31 0.65 43.72
N PRO A 171 29.10 1.80 44.38
CA PRO A 171 27.89 2.61 44.21
C PRO A 171 27.56 2.92 42.75
N ARG A 172 28.56 3.26 41.93
CA ARG A 172 28.40 3.52 40.49
C ARG A 172 27.88 2.30 39.72
N GLN A 173 28.37 1.10 40.05
CA GLN A 173 27.94 -0.14 39.41
C GLN A 173 26.52 -0.51 39.84
N LEU A 174 26.17 -0.31 41.11
CA LEU A 174 24.81 -0.51 41.60
C LEU A 174 23.82 0.44 40.91
N LEU A 175 24.17 1.73 40.79
CA LEU A 175 23.35 2.70 40.07
C LEU A 175 23.15 2.31 38.59
N ALA A 176 24.19 1.77 37.93
CA ALA A 176 24.07 1.28 36.56
C ALA A 176 23.11 0.08 36.45
N ALA A 177 23.19 -0.88 37.39
CA ALA A 177 22.27 -2.00 37.46
C ALA A 177 20.82 -1.54 37.71
N MET A 178 20.62 -0.60 38.64
CA MET A 178 19.31 0.01 38.90
C MET A 178 18.76 0.75 37.67
N THR A 179 19.60 1.46 36.93
CA THR A 179 19.20 2.16 35.69
C THR A 179 18.67 1.16 34.66
N SER A 180 19.38 0.04 34.48
CA SER A 180 18.93 -1.05 33.59
C SER A 180 17.60 -1.65 34.04
N ALA A 181 17.43 -1.92 35.34
CA ALA A 181 16.18 -2.46 35.89
C ALA A 181 15.01 -1.47 35.71
N PHE A 182 15.26 -0.17 35.94
CA PHE A 182 14.29 0.89 35.72
C PHE A 182 13.82 0.94 34.27
N ASP A 183 14.75 0.90 33.31
CA ASP A 183 14.42 0.95 31.89
C ASP A 183 13.62 -0.28 31.45
N ILE A 184 13.97 -1.48 31.92
CA ILE A 184 13.21 -2.71 31.64
C ILE A 184 11.77 -2.57 32.14
N ALA A 185 11.59 -2.13 33.38
CA ALA A 185 10.26 -2.00 33.98
C ALA A 185 9.43 -0.90 33.34
N LYS A 186 10.01 0.29 33.16
CA LYS A 186 9.38 1.42 32.46
C LYS A 186 8.91 1.02 31.07
N ASN A 187 9.78 0.38 30.29
CA ASN A 187 9.44 -0.02 28.92
C ASN A 187 8.28 -1.03 28.90
N ALA A 188 8.30 -2.03 29.79
CA ALA A 188 7.21 -3.01 29.87
C ALA A 188 5.87 -2.37 30.26
N VAL A 189 5.86 -1.44 31.22
CA VAL A 189 4.66 -0.71 31.65
C VAL A 189 4.12 0.14 30.51
N LEU A 190 4.96 0.92 29.85
CA LEU A 190 4.55 1.78 28.73
C LEU A 190 4.08 0.97 27.52
N GLU A 191 4.64 -0.21 27.27
CA GLU A 191 4.20 -1.12 26.22
C GLU A 191 2.77 -1.62 26.49
N VAL A 192 2.45 -1.96 27.73
CA VAL A 192 1.10 -2.36 28.15
C VAL A 192 0.13 -1.19 28.09
N ASP A 193 0.53 -0.02 28.56
CA ASP A 193 -0.26 1.22 28.52
C ASP A 193 -0.71 1.53 27.08
N ALA A 194 0.25 1.54 26.15
CA ALA A 194 -0.01 1.75 24.73
C ALA A 194 -0.93 0.68 24.14
N ALA A 195 -0.79 -0.58 24.55
CA ALA A 195 -1.66 -1.66 24.10
C ALA A 195 -3.10 -1.47 24.60
N TRP A 196 -3.32 -1.18 25.88
CA TRP A 196 -4.66 -0.92 26.41
C TRP A 196 -5.34 0.27 25.74
N MET A 197 -4.62 1.38 25.53
CA MET A 197 -5.19 2.56 24.85
C MET A 197 -5.57 2.29 23.40
N ARG A 198 -4.80 1.45 22.70
CA ARG A 198 -4.97 1.21 21.25
C ARG A 198 -6.04 0.17 20.94
N LEU A 199 -6.19 -0.86 21.78
CA LEU A 199 -6.90 -2.08 21.40
C LEU A 199 -8.40 -1.87 21.20
N GLU A 200 -9.11 -1.22 22.13
CA GLU A 200 -10.57 -1.07 22.01
C GLU A 200 -10.98 -0.30 20.74
N PRO A 201 -10.38 0.87 20.43
CA PRO A 201 -10.66 1.57 19.17
C PRO A 201 -10.28 0.76 17.93
N ALA A 202 -9.17 0.01 17.98
CA ALA A 202 -8.70 -0.79 16.86
C ALA A 202 -9.62 -1.97 16.55
N LEU A 203 -10.10 -2.68 17.59
CA LEU A 203 -11.06 -3.78 17.43
C LEU A 203 -12.40 -3.26 16.92
N ALA A 204 -12.90 -2.13 17.44
CA ALA A 204 -14.13 -1.51 16.97
C ALA A 204 -14.05 -1.11 15.49
N THR A 205 -12.92 -0.54 15.07
CA THR A 205 -12.66 -0.19 13.66
C THR A 205 -12.67 -1.44 12.77
N ALA A 206 -12.00 -2.51 13.21
CA ALA A 206 -11.99 -3.77 12.47
C ALA A 206 -13.38 -4.41 12.36
N GLU A 207 -14.19 -4.38 13.41
CA GLU A 207 -15.59 -4.86 13.37
C GLU A 207 -16.43 -4.06 12.38
N ALA A 208 -16.29 -2.73 12.38
CA ALA A 208 -16.99 -1.87 11.42
C ALA A 208 -16.56 -2.17 9.97
N GLU A 209 -15.26 -2.39 9.72
CA GLU A 209 -14.76 -2.76 8.41
C GLU A 209 -15.29 -4.14 7.98
N ILE A 210 -15.29 -5.14 8.87
CA ILE A 210 -15.88 -6.46 8.61
C ILE A 210 -17.35 -6.34 8.20
N LEU A 211 -18.15 -5.55 8.92
CA LEU A 211 -19.56 -5.32 8.58
C LEU A 211 -19.72 -4.62 7.23
N SER A 212 -18.81 -3.71 6.88
CA SER A 212 -18.81 -3.07 5.57
C SER A 212 -18.46 -4.05 4.45
N LEU A 213 -17.46 -4.90 4.66
CA LEU A 213 -17.05 -5.92 3.68
C LEU A 213 -18.13 -6.98 3.48
N GLN A 214 -18.83 -7.39 4.55
CA GLN A 214 -19.94 -8.33 4.43
C GLN A 214 -21.08 -7.73 3.58
N ARG A 215 -21.46 -6.47 3.82
CA ARG A 215 -22.46 -5.78 2.99
C ARG A 215 -22.03 -5.67 1.52
N LEU A 216 -20.74 -5.46 1.27
CA LEU A 216 -20.19 -5.44 -0.09
C LEU A 216 -20.30 -6.83 -0.74
N ALA A 217 -19.92 -7.89 -0.02
CA ALA A 217 -20.06 -9.27 -0.50
C ALA A 217 -21.52 -9.64 -0.80
N ASP A 218 -22.46 -9.23 0.05
CA ASP A 218 -23.90 -9.41 -0.16
C ASP A 218 -24.37 -8.68 -1.43
N SER A 219 -23.91 -7.43 -1.64
CA SER A 219 -24.24 -6.66 -2.86
C SER A 219 -23.67 -7.26 -4.15
N LEU A 220 -22.59 -8.04 -4.04
CA LEU A 220 -21.97 -8.76 -5.14
C LEU A 220 -22.60 -10.15 -5.36
N GLY A 221 -23.57 -10.56 -4.54
CA GLY A 221 -24.19 -11.89 -4.60
C GLY A 221 -23.28 -13.02 -4.12
N GLN A 222 -22.17 -12.70 -3.43
CA GLN A 222 -21.25 -13.70 -2.86
C GLN A 222 -21.74 -14.25 -1.51
N GLY A 223 -22.69 -13.56 -0.88
CA GLY A 223 -23.30 -13.97 0.39
C GLY A 223 -22.32 -13.91 1.57
N SER A 224 -22.57 -14.75 2.57
CA SER A 224 -21.75 -14.82 3.79
C SER A 224 -20.32 -15.24 3.48
N VAL A 225 -19.35 -14.39 3.84
CA VAL A 225 -17.92 -14.73 3.74
C VAL A 225 -17.49 -15.34 5.06
N ASP A 226 -17.24 -16.65 5.06
CA ASP A 226 -16.88 -17.40 6.29
C ASP A 226 -15.63 -16.83 6.98
N GLU A 227 -14.68 -16.29 6.22
CA GLU A 227 -13.48 -15.66 6.76
C GLU A 227 -13.82 -14.41 7.61
N LEU A 228 -14.81 -13.62 7.18
CA LEU A 228 -15.27 -12.43 7.90
C LEU A 228 -16.04 -12.81 9.17
N SER A 229 -16.86 -13.86 9.12
CA SER A 229 -17.60 -14.36 10.28
C SER A 229 -16.63 -14.93 11.33
N ALA A 230 -15.62 -15.69 10.90
CA ALA A 230 -14.55 -16.19 11.75
C ALA A 230 -13.72 -15.05 12.36
N ALA A 231 -13.38 -14.02 11.57
CA ALA A 231 -12.66 -12.84 12.08
C ALA A 231 -13.45 -12.11 13.16
N ARG A 232 -14.77 -11.95 12.98
CA ARG A 232 -15.65 -11.34 13.98
C ARG A 232 -15.70 -12.15 15.28
N GLN A 233 -15.82 -13.47 15.19
CA GLN A 233 -15.79 -14.35 16.37
C GLN A 233 -14.44 -14.24 17.11
N LYS A 234 -13.33 -14.19 16.38
CA LYS A 234 -12.00 -13.98 16.98
C LYS A 234 -11.89 -12.62 17.67
N ILE A 235 -12.40 -11.53 17.08
CA ILE A 235 -12.40 -10.21 17.73
C ILE A 235 -13.17 -10.26 19.05
N THR A 236 -14.36 -10.87 19.08
CA THR A 236 -15.14 -11.05 20.32
C THR A 236 -14.34 -11.80 21.38
N ALA A 237 -13.65 -12.88 21.00
CA ALA A 237 -12.81 -13.66 21.91
C ALA A 237 -11.59 -12.87 22.41
N LEU A 238 -10.98 -12.04 21.55
CA LEU A 238 -9.85 -11.18 21.91
C LEU A 238 -10.27 -10.06 22.88
N ARG A 239 -11.47 -9.50 22.72
CA ARG A 239 -11.98 -8.44 23.61
C ARG A 239 -12.01 -8.88 25.08
N GLY A 240 -12.42 -10.12 25.34
CA GLY A 240 -12.41 -10.70 26.69
C GLY A 240 -11.02 -10.90 27.32
N LYS A 241 -9.94 -10.76 26.54
CA LYS A 241 -8.55 -10.92 26.98
C LYS A 241 -7.76 -9.62 27.03
N ILE A 242 -8.34 -8.48 26.63
CA ILE A 242 -7.64 -7.18 26.62
C ILE A 242 -7.09 -6.84 28.01
N GLU A 243 -7.85 -7.14 29.05
CA GLU A 243 -7.47 -6.87 30.42
C GLU A 243 -6.29 -7.73 30.90
N SER A 244 -6.32 -9.03 30.63
CA SER A 244 -5.34 -9.98 31.15
C SER A 244 -4.12 -10.21 30.24
N ASP A 245 -4.24 -9.98 28.93
CA ASP A 245 -3.14 -10.15 27.97
C ASP A 245 -3.19 -9.13 26.80
N PRO A 246 -3.07 -7.82 27.08
CA PRO A 246 -3.08 -6.78 26.04
C PRO A 246 -1.97 -6.91 25.00
N LEU A 247 -0.77 -7.38 25.38
CA LEU A 247 0.33 -7.58 24.43
C LEU A 247 0.06 -8.78 23.51
N GLY A 248 -0.48 -9.87 24.05
CA GLY A 248 -0.90 -11.02 23.25
C GLY A 248 -2.05 -10.71 22.31
N VAL A 249 -3.05 -9.96 22.78
CA VAL A 249 -4.16 -9.49 21.94
C VAL A 249 -3.66 -8.59 20.81
N SER A 250 -2.75 -7.65 21.12
CA SER A 250 -2.10 -6.81 20.12
C SER A 250 -1.41 -7.63 19.03
N ALA A 251 -0.57 -8.59 19.43
CA ALA A 251 0.16 -9.44 18.50
C ALA A 251 -0.79 -10.28 17.62
N ASN A 252 -1.82 -10.88 18.20
CA ASN A 252 -2.80 -11.69 17.47
C ASN A 252 -3.63 -10.84 16.48
N PHE A 253 -4.06 -9.65 16.92
CA PHE A 253 -4.80 -8.73 16.06
C PHE A 253 -3.97 -8.30 14.85
N ASP A 254 -2.70 -7.93 15.07
CA ASP A 254 -1.82 -7.45 14.02
C ASP A 254 -1.37 -8.57 13.06
N ARG A 255 -1.21 -9.80 13.54
CA ARG A 255 -0.77 -10.95 12.72
C ARG A 255 -1.87 -11.70 12.00
N GLU A 256 -3.07 -11.79 12.58
CA GLU A 256 -4.15 -12.62 12.03
C GLU A 256 -5.31 -11.79 11.49
N ILE A 257 -5.84 -10.86 12.27
CA ILE A 257 -7.09 -10.17 11.95
C ILE A 257 -6.87 -9.11 10.87
N LYS A 258 -5.88 -8.23 11.05
CA LYS A 258 -5.59 -7.18 10.05
C LYS A 258 -5.29 -7.76 8.66
N PRO A 259 -4.39 -8.76 8.51
CA PRO A 259 -4.08 -9.29 7.18
C PRO A 259 -5.26 -10.02 6.53
N LEU A 260 -6.13 -10.65 7.32
CA LEU A 260 -7.36 -11.27 6.83
C LEU A 260 -8.30 -10.21 6.25
N ILE A 261 -8.58 -9.14 7.00
CA ILE A 261 -9.45 -8.05 6.53
C ILE A 261 -8.90 -7.43 5.24
N LEU A 262 -7.60 -7.16 5.17
CA LEU A 262 -6.95 -6.61 3.97
C LEU A 262 -7.06 -7.54 2.76
N ARG A 263 -6.91 -8.85 2.96
CA ARG A 263 -7.04 -9.84 1.89
C ARG A 263 -8.47 -9.91 1.35
N VAL A 264 -9.46 -10.02 2.24
CA VAL A 264 -10.87 -10.06 1.84
C VAL A 264 -11.25 -8.78 1.10
N LYS A 265 -10.81 -7.63 1.62
CA LYS A 265 -11.00 -6.34 0.96
C LYS A 265 -10.44 -6.32 -0.46
N ALA A 266 -9.20 -6.75 -0.67
CA ALA A 266 -8.59 -6.79 -2.00
C ALA A 266 -9.36 -7.71 -2.96
N THR A 267 -9.84 -8.87 -2.49
CA THR A 267 -10.65 -9.81 -3.29
C THR A 267 -12.01 -9.20 -3.68
N LEU A 268 -12.68 -8.52 -2.75
CA LEU A 268 -13.97 -7.88 -3.03
C LEU A 268 -13.81 -6.67 -3.95
N GLU A 269 -12.76 -5.86 -3.76
CA GLU A 269 -12.45 -4.74 -4.67
C GLU A 269 -12.16 -5.23 -6.10
N GLU A 270 -11.46 -6.36 -6.25
CA GLU A 270 -11.26 -6.99 -7.56
C GLU A 270 -12.58 -7.47 -8.16
N SER A 271 -13.46 -8.06 -7.36
CA SER A 271 -14.79 -8.49 -7.81
C SER A 271 -15.64 -7.30 -8.29
N VAL A 272 -15.59 -6.16 -7.57
CA VAL A 272 -16.25 -4.92 -8.00
C VAL A 272 -15.68 -4.42 -9.33
N ARG A 273 -14.36 -4.39 -9.49
CA ARG A 273 -13.72 -3.99 -10.74
C ARG A 273 -14.18 -4.85 -11.91
N GLN A 274 -14.20 -6.17 -11.75
CA GLN A 274 -14.65 -7.10 -12.78
C GLN A 274 -16.12 -6.90 -13.16
N GLN A 275 -17.01 -6.66 -12.18
CA GLN A 275 -18.41 -6.36 -12.48
C GLN A 275 -18.57 -5.04 -13.24
N ASN A 276 -17.85 -3.99 -12.84
CA ASN A 276 -17.89 -2.70 -13.52
C ASN A 276 -17.37 -2.78 -14.96
N GLU A 277 -16.23 -3.44 -15.16
CA GLU A 277 -15.67 -3.67 -16.50
C GLU A 277 -16.68 -4.41 -17.39
N MET A 278 -17.37 -5.42 -16.86
CA MET A 278 -18.38 -6.14 -17.64
C MET A 278 -19.58 -5.27 -17.97
N ARG A 279 -20.04 -4.41 -17.05
CA ARG A 279 -21.11 -3.44 -17.29
C ARG A 279 -20.72 -2.43 -18.39
N GLU A 280 -19.49 -1.95 -18.37
CA GLU A 280 -18.97 -1.06 -19.42
C GLU A 280 -18.94 -1.75 -20.78
N ARG A 281 -18.49 -3.01 -20.84
CA ARG A 281 -18.50 -3.80 -22.08
C ARG A 281 -19.93 -4.00 -22.62
N PHE A 282 -20.92 -4.22 -21.76
CA PHE A 282 -22.33 -4.27 -22.17
C PHE A 282 -22.83 -2.93 -22.69
N ALA A 283 -22.47 -1.82 -22.05
CA ALA A 283 -22.81 -0.48 -22.55
C ALA A 283 -22.21 -0.21 -23.94
N CYS A 284 -20.94 -0.61 -24.16
CA CYS A 284 -20.31 -0.54 -25.47
C CYS A 284 -21.04 -1.43 -26.50
N ALA A 285 -21.48 -2.63 -26.11
CA ALA A 285 -22.23 -3.52 -26.99
C ALA A 285 -23.57 -2.90 -27.41
N HIS A 286 -24.34 -2.34 -26.48
CA HIS A 286 -25.57 -1.60 -26.80
C HIS A 286 -25.33 -0.44 -27.75
N HIS A 287 -24.24 0.30 -27.57
CA HIS A 287 -23.87 1.38 -28.48
C HIS A 287 -23.59 0.86 -29.90
N LEU A 288 -22.83 -0.24 -30.03
CA LEU A 288 -22.56 -0.87 -31.33
C LEU A 288 -23.82 -1.42 -32.00
N LEU A 289 -24.73 -2.03 -31.24
CA LEU A 289 -26.01 -2.50 -31.76
C LEU A 289 -26.88 -1.33 -32.26
N SER A 290 -26.91 -0.22 -31.51
CA SER A 290 -27.61 1.00 -31.92
C SER A 290 -27.02 1.59 -33.20
N GLN A 291 -25.69 1.63 -33.31
CA GLN A 291 -24.98 2.06 -34.52
C GLN A 291 -25.35 1.19 -35.72
N LEU A 292 -25.31 -0.14 -35.56
CA LEU A 292 -25.67 -1.08 -36.63
C LEU A 292 -27.12 -0.87 -37.09
N THR A 293 -28.04 -0.70 -36.14
CA THR A 293 -29.48 -0.52 -36.44
C THR A 293 -29.71 0.76 -37.24
N GLU A 294 -29.09 1.87 -36.84
CA GLU A 294 -29.19 3.14 -37.58
C GLU A 294 -28.54 3.05 -38.96
N LEU A 295 -27.39 2.41 -39.08
CA LEU A 295 -26.70 2.22 -40.35
C LEU A 295 -27.52 1.34 -41.32
N ASN A 296 -28.12 0.25 -40.84
CA ASN A 296 -29.01 -0.60 -41.62
C ASN A 296 -30.22 0.18 -42.14
N ARG A 297 -30.83 1.04 -41.30
CA ARG A 297 -31.92 1.93 -41.71
C ARG A 297 -31.47 2.88 -42.84
N GLN A 298 -30.27 3.46 -42.74
CA GLN A 298 -29.72 4.34 -43.77
C GLN A 298 -29.40 3.58 -45.07
N ALA A 299 -28.84 2.37 -44.96
CA ALA A 299 -28.55 1.49 -46.09
C ALA A 299 -29.83 1.07 -46.83
N GLU A 300 -30.90 0.74 -46.11
CA GLU A 300 -32.20 0.39 -46.68
C GLU A 300 -32.87 1.57 -47.39
N ILE A 301 -32.76 2.78 -46.84
CA ILE A 301 -33.22 4.00 -47.53
C ILE A 301 -32.41 4.24 -48.81
N ALA A 302 -31.08 4.19 -48.73
CA ALA A 302 -30.21 4.39 -49.89
C ALA A 302 -30.46 3.32 -50.97
N PHE A 303 -30.66 2.07 -50.56
CA PHE A 303 -30.97 0.96 -51.46
C PHE A 303 -32.30 1.17 -52.18
N ARG A 304 -33.39 1.49 -51.45
CA ARG A 304 -34.70 1.78 -52.06
C ARG A 304 -34.65 2.98 -52.99
N GLU A 305 -34.01 4.08 -52.56
CA GLU A 305 -33.86 5.27 -53.39
C GLU A 305 -33.06 5.02 -54.66
N SER A 306 -31.94 4.28 -54.55
CA SER A 306 -31.12 3.91 -55.70
C SER A 306 -31.93 3.03 -56.66
N ARG A 307 -32.71 2.08 -56.14
CA ARG A 307 -33.61 1.22 -56.93
C ARG A 307 -34.70 1.98 -57.67
N GLU A 308 -35.27 3.02 -57.06
CA GLU A 308 -36.27 3.87 -57.72
C GLU A 308 -35.66 4.82 -58.75
N LYS A 309 -34.44 5.30 -58.51
CA LYS A 309 -33.85 6.43 -59.25
C LYS A 309 -32.87 6.00 -60.35
N ILE A 310 -32.26 4.82 -60.26
CA ILE A 310 -31.13 4.40 -61.12
C ILE A 310 -31.49 3.13 -61.90
N THR A 311 -31.13 3.11 -63.19
CA THR A 311 -31.42 1.97 -64.07
C THR A 311 -30.39 0.85 -63.97
N ASP A 312 -29.12 1.17 -63.70
CA ASP A 312 -28.08 0.14 -63.56
C ASP A 312 -28.20 -0.56 -62.20
N HIS A 313 -28.22 -1.89 -62.24
CA HIS A 313 -28.44 -2.78 -61.11
C HIS A 313 -27.17 -3.53 -60.69
N SER A 314 -26.11 -3.47 -61.51
CA SER A 314 -24.91 -4.31 -61.36
C SER A 314 -24.05 -3.98 -60.13
N THR A 315 -24.20 -2.78 -59.58
CA THR A 315 -23.40 -2.24 -58.47
C THR A 315 -24.11 -2.26 -57.11
N TRP A 316 -25.38 -2.67 -57.06
CA TRP A 316 -26.14 -2.67 -55.81
C TRP A 316 -25.69 -3.76 -54.86
N GLN A 317 -25.76 -3.45 -53.57
CA GLN A 317 -25.51 -4.38 -52.49
C GLN A 317 -26.75 -4.44 -51.60
N THR A 318 -27.30 -5.63 -51.39
CA THR A 318 -28.45 -5.81 -50.51
C THR A 318 -28.05 -5.49 -49.07
N PRO A 319 -28.75 -4.58 -48.38
CA PRO A 319 -28.59 -4.37 -46.95
C PRO A 319 -28.78 -5.67 -46.16
N LEU A 320 -28.27 -5.69 -44.93
CA LEU A 320 -28.42 -6.80 -44.00
C LEU A 320 -29.90 -7.06 -43.70
N ASP A 321 -30.25 -8.33 -43.59
CA ASP A 321 -31.61 -8.74 -43.20
C ASP A 321 -31.89 -8.29 -41.75
N PRO A 322 -32.98 -7.55 -41.48
CA PRO A 322 -33.38 -7.17 -40.12
C PRO A 322 -33.44 -8.34 -39.14
N ALA A 323 -33.75 -9.56 -39.60
CA ALA A 323 -33.75 -10.76 -38.76
C ALA A 323 -32.35 -11.07 -38.17
N GLN A 324 -31.27 -10.70 -38.87
CA GLN A 324 -29.91 -10.90 -38.38
C GLN A 324 -29.53 -9.89 -37.27
N ILE A 325 -30.07 -8.67 -37.34
CA ILE A 325 -29.90 -7.66 -36.29
C ILE A 325 -30.71 -8.07 -35.05
N GLU A 326 -31.93 -8.54 -35.26
CA GLU A 326 -32.78 -9.08 -34.18
C GLU A 326 -32.12 -10.28 -33.49
N ALA A 327 -31.48 -11.18 -34.23
CA ALA A 327 -30.73 -12.30 -33.66
C ALA A 327 -29.54 -11.83 -32.78
N LEU A 328 -28.86 -10.74 -33.15
CA LEU A 328 -27.80 -10.13 -32.31
C LEU A 328 -28.38 -9.49 -31.05
N SER A 329 -29.52 -8.79 -31.16
CA SER A 329 -30.25 -8.21 -30.03
C SER A 329 -30.62 -9.30 -29.01
N GLN A 330 -31.26 -10.37 -29.47
CA GLN A 330 -31.63 -11.51 -28.62
C GLN A 330 -30.43 -12.24 -28.03
N TRP A 331 -29.30 -12.28 -28.73
CA TRP A 331 -28.06 -12.83 -28.16
C TRP A 331 -27.53 -11.94 -27.03
N LEU A 332 -27.51 -10.61 -27.20
CA LEU A 332 -27.08 -9.68 -26.16
C LEU A 332 -27.96 -9.80 -24.91
N THR A 333 -29.29 -9.81 -25.06
CA THR A 333 -30.24 -9.99 -23.94
C THR A 333 -30.01 -11.29 -23.17
N ARG A 334 -29.71 -12.39 -23.88
CA ARG A 334 -29.38 -13.68 -23.24
C ARG A 334 -28.08 -13.60 -22.45
N LEU A 335 -27.08 -12.86 -22.92
CA LEU A 335 -25.83 -12.65 -22.18
C LEU A 335 -26.06 -11.81 -20.92
N GLU A 336 -26.92 -10.78 -20.98
CA GLU A 336 -27.28 -9.95 -19.83
C GLU A 336 -28.07 -10.71 -18.78
N THR A 337 -28.98 -11.58 -19.19
CA THR A 337 -29.72 -12.45 -18.26
C THR A 337 -28.76 -13.36 -17.49
N LYS A 338 -27.79 -13.97 -18.19
CA LYS A 338 -26.73 -14.78 -17.57
C LYS A 338 -25.79 -13.97 -16.67
N PHE A 339 -25.60 -12.68 -16.95
CA PHE A 339 -24.84 -11.78 -16.09
C PHE A 339 -25.52 -11.57 -14.73
N GLY A 340 -26.85 -11.50 -14.70
CA GLY A 340 -27.62 -11.53 -13.47
C GLY A 340 -27.43 -12.81 -12.63
N GLU A 341 -27.05 -13.91 -13.26
CA GLU A 341 -26.78 -15.23 -12.63
C GLU A 341 -25.30 -15.44 -12.23
N ASN A 342 -24.44 -14.42 -12.41
CA ASN A 342 -23.03 -14.37 -11.99
C ASN A 342 -22.05 -15.38 -12.66
N ILE A 343 -22.33 -15.82 -13.90
CA ILE A 343 -21.45 -16.76 -14.65
C ILE A 343 -20.41 -16.02 -15.53
N LEU A 344 -19.44 -15.34 -14.89
CA LEU A 344 -18.58 -14.33 -15.54
C LEU A 344 -17.72 -14.81 -16.72
N ASN A 345 -17.10 -16.00 -16.63
CA ASN A 345 -16.15 -16.45 -17.66
C ASN A 345 -16.82 -16.75 -19.00
N SER A 346 -18.02 -17.34 -18.98
CA SER A 346 -18.74 -17.66 -20.22
C SER A 346 -19.29 -16.41 -20.90
N ILE A 347 -19.69 -15.40 -20.11
CA ILE A 347 -20.20 -14.13 -20.59
C ILE A 347 -19.11 -13.33 -21.30
N ARG A 348 -17.91 -13.28 -20.72
CA ARG A 348 -16.77 -12.58 -21.33
C ARG A 348 -16.49 -13.08 -22.76
N ILE A 349 -16.36 -14.39 -22.93
CA ILE A 349 -16.13 -15.01 -24.25
C ILE A 349 -17.34 -14.76 -25.17
N GLY A 350 -18.56 -14.90 -24.64
CA GLY A 350 -19.79 -14.63 -25.38
C GLY A 350 -19.85 -13.19 -25.93
N LEU A 351 -19.48 -12.21 -25.10
CA LEU A 351 -19.50 -10.80 -25.44
C LEU A 351 -18.37 -10.43 -26.42
N GLU A 352 -17.20 -11.06 -26.31
CA GLU A 352 -16.11 -10.94 -27.28
C GLU A 352 -16.54 -11.43 -28.66
N ASN A 353 -17.15 -12.63 -28.73
CA ASN A 353 -17.69 -13.19 -29.97
C ASN A 353 -18.83 -12.33 -30.54
N TRP A 354 -19.73 -11.84 -29.68
CA TRP A 354 -20.80 -10.93 -30.08
C TRP A 354 -20.23 -9.64 -30.67
N THR A 355 -19.21 -9.06 -30.02
CA THR A 355 -18.54 -7.84 -30.45
C THR A 355 -17.85 -8.01 -31.80
N ALA A 356 -17.19 -9.16 -32.02
CA ALA A 356 -16.61 -9.49 -33.32
C ALA A 356 -17.70 -9.56 -34.41
N LYS A 357 -18.84 -10.18 -34.10
CA LYS A 357 -19.94 -10.35 -35.05
C LYS A 357 -20.64 -9.04 -35.40
N VAL A 358 -20.92 -8.18 -34.43
CA VAL A 358 -21.54 -6.86 -34.70
C VAL A 358 -20.60 -5.99 -35.55
N LYS A 359 -19.29 -6.04 -35.31
CA LYS A 359 -18.30 -5.29 -36.11
C LYS A 359 -18.23 -5.80 -37.56
N GLU A 360 -18.32 -7.11 -37.77
CA GLU A 360 -18.42 -7.70 -39.11
C GLU A 360 -19.67 -7.18 -39.84
N TYR A 361 -20.82 -7.11 -39.14
CA TYR A 361 -22.07 -6.62 -39.70
C TYR A 361 -22.05 -5.12 -39.98
N ILE A 362 -21.47 -4.30 -39.09
CA ILE A 362 -21.26 -2.87 -39.33
C ILE A 362 -20.42 -2.69 -40.60
N ALA A 363 -19.28 -3.38 -40.72
CA ALA A 363 -18.43 -3.27 -41.90
C ALA A 363 -19.11 -3.76 -43.19
N LYS A 364 -20.04 -4.73 -43.10
CA LYS A 364 -20.86 -5.17 -44.24
C LYS A 364 -21.89 -4.11 -44.63
N GLU A 365 -22.54 -3.51 -43.64
CA GLU A 365 -23.52 -2.44 -43.86
C GLU A 365 -22.89 -1.15 -44.39
N GLU A 366 -21.71 -0.76 -43.92
CA GLU A 366 -20.99 0.41 -44.43
C GLU A 366 -20.69 0.24 -45.93
N ARG A 367 -20.26 -0.96 -46.34
CA ARG A 367 -20.05 -1.30 -47.74
C ARG A 367 -21.35 -1.26 -48.55
N ALA A 368 -22.44 -1.78 -48.00
CA ALA A 368 -23.74 -1.77 -48.68
C ALA A 368 -24.28 -0.34 -48.85
N TYR A 369 -24.25 0.47 -47.78
CA TYR A 369 -24.63 1.88 -47.82
C TYR A 369 -23.81 2.65 -48.85
N ALA A 370 -22.48 2.53 -48.82
CA ALA A 370 -21.60 3.22 -49.77
C ALA A 370 -21.89 2.81 -51.23
N ALA A 371 -22.02 1.51 -51.50
CA ALA A 371 -22.32 1.01 -52.83
C ALA A 371 -23.66 1.50 -53.36
N ASN A 372 -24.69 1.55 -52.52
CA ASN A 372 -26.03 2.00 -52.91
C ASN A 372 -26.14 3.52 -53.05
N LYS A 373 -25.36 4.27 -52.27
CA LYS A 373 -25.35 5.74 -52.28
C LYS A 373 -24.51 6.32 -53.42
N ALA A 374 -23.41 5.68 -53.80
CA ALA A 374 -22.51 6.19 -54.84
C ALA A 374 -23.20 6.51 -56.18
N PRO A 375 -24.12 5.69 -56.72
CA PRO A 375 -24.89 6.04 -57.93
C PRO A 375 -25.79 7.29 -57.76
N LEU A 376 -26.35 7.51 -56.57
CA LEU A 376 -27.18 8.68 -56.27
C LEU A 376 -26.34 9.95 -56.21
N GLU A 377 -25.15 9.87 -55.62
CA GLU A 377 -24.18 10.97 -55.55
C GLU A 377 -23.65 11.30 -56.95
N LEU A 378 -23.28 10.30 -57.75
CA LEU A 378 -22.88 10.49 -59.15
C LEU A 378 -23.98 11.17 -59.97
N ARG A 379 -25.25 10.78 -59.76
CA ARG A 379 -26.38 11.45 -60.42
C ARG A 379 -26.47 12.93 -60.06
N ALA A 380 -26.29 13.27 -58.79
CA ALA A 380 -26.34 14.65 -58.32
C ALA A 380 -25.15 15.45 -58.84
N GLU A 381 -23.96 14.85 -58.85
CA GLU A 381 -22.74 15.43 -59.42
C GLU A 381 -22.88 15.73 -60.91
N LEU A 382 -23.36 14.77 -61.71
CA LEU A 382 -23.56 14.95 -63.15
C LEU A 382 -24.54 16.09 -63.46
N ARG A 383 -25.58 16.26 -62.64
CA ARG A 383 -26.51 17.40 -62.76
C ARG A 383 -25.80 18.73 -62.48
N GLY A 384 -25.11 18.83 -61.35
CA GLY A 384 -24.37 20.05 -60.99
C GLY A 384 -23.27 20.38 -61.99
N ARG A 385 -22.55 19.37 -62.50
CA ARG A 385 -21.53 19.53 -63.54
C ARG A 385 -22.14 20.02 -64.85
N LEU A 386 -23.27 19.45 -65.28
CA LEU A 386 -23.97 19.94 -66.47
C LEU A 386 -24.40 21.41 -66.30
N ASP A 387 -25.01 21.76 -65.17
CA ASP A 387 -25.44 23.13 -64.88
C ASP A 387 -24.26 24.12 -64.92
N ALA A 388 -23.12 23.75 -64.33
CA ALA A 388 -21.90 24.56 -64.36
C ALA A 388 -21.32 24.70 -65.78
N LEU A 389 -21.30 23.61 -66.55
CA LEU A 389 -20.83 23.62 -67.94
C LEU A 389 -21.74 24.49 -68.84
N GLN A 390 -23.06 24.47 -68.62
CA GLN A 390 -24.01 25.35 -69.31
C GLN A 390 -23.79 26.82 -68.96
N ALA A 391 -23.57 27.15 -67.68
CA ALA A 391 -23.25 28.52 -67.26
C ALA A 391 -21.93 29.01 -67.91
N LYS A 392 -20.93 28.13 -68.03
CA LYS A 392 -19.66 28.42 -68.70
C LYS A 392 -19.84 28.64 -70.21
N ALA A 393 -20.70 27.87 -70.87
CA ALA A 393 -21.03 28.07 -72.28
C ALA A 393 -21.72 29.43 -72.50
N LEU A 394 -22.63 29.82 -71.61
CA LEU A 394 -23.30 31.12 -71.63
C LEU A 394 -22.30 32.28 -71.50
N ALA A 395 -21.40 32.22 -70.51
CA ALA A 395 -20.38 33.25 -70.30
C ALA A 395 -19.41 33.40 -71.49
N ARG A 396 -19.25 32.36 -72.31
CA ARG A 396 -18.42 32.34 -73.52
C ARG A 396 -19.18 32.74 -74.79
N GLY A 397 -20.45 33.12 -74.70
CA GLY A 397 -21.29 33.45 -75.85
C GLY A 397 -21.64 32.26 -76.75
N LEU A 398 -21.45 31.02 -76.27
CA LEU A 398 -21.68 29.79 -77.02
C LEU A 398 -23.07 29.18 -76.74
N ALA A 399 -23.97 29.93 -76.11
CA ALA A 399 -25.29 29.44 -75.70
C ALA A 399 -26.20 29.06 -76.89
N GLU A 400 -26.04 29.71 -78.04
CA GLU A 400 -26.85 29.44 -79.24
C GLU A 400 -26.25 28.33 -80.13
N ASN A 401 -25.14 27.71 -79.72
CA ASN A 401 -24.54 26.63 -80.47
C ASN A 401 -25.48 25.41 -80.48
N ALA A 402 -26.00 25.07 -81.67
CA ALA A 402 -26.98 24.00 -81.83
C ALA A 402 -26.50 22.62 -81.31
N ILE A 403 -25.21 22.30 -81.46
CA ILE A 403 -24.64 21.01 -81.01
C ILE A 403 -24.59 20.96 -79.48
N LEU A 404 -24.07 22.02 -78.84
CA LEU A 404 -24.03 22.10 -77.37
C LEU A 404 -25.45 22.08 -76.79
N SER A 405 -26.37 22.86 -77.35
CA SER A 405 -27.77 22.88 -76.91
C SER A 405 -28.43 21.50 -77.00
N GLN A 406 -28.21 20.76 -78.09
CA GLN A 406 -28.75 19.41 -78.25
C GLN A 406 -28.15 18.41 -77.25
N LEU A 407 -26.82 18.45 -77.04
CA LEU A 407 -26.14 17.59 -76.07
C LEU A 407 -26.62 17.88 -74.65
N ALA A 408 -26.78 19.16 -74.29
CA ALA A 408 -27.31 19.54 -72.98
C ALA A 408 -28.77 19.12 -72.78
N GLU A 409 -29.63 19.28 -73.79
CA GLU A 409 -31.02 18.84 -73.71
C GLU A 409 -31.12 17.31 -73.55
N ASN A 410 -30.33 16.56 -74.31
CA ASN A 410 -30.28 15.10 -74.22
C ASN A 410 -29.77 14.64 -72.84
N ALA A 411 -28.68 15.23 -72.35
CA ALA A 411 -28.13 14.94 -71.02
C ALA A 411 -29.14 15.26 -69.91
N LYS A 412 -29.81 16.42 -69.99
CA LYS A 412 -30.85 16.83 -69.04
C LYS A 412 -32.05 15.88 -69.08
N ARG A 413 -32.50 15.47 -70.26
CA ARG A 413 -33.59 14.50 -70.41
C ARG A 413 -33.27 13.19 -69.71
N LEU A 414 -32.08 12.63 -69.91
CA LEU A 414 -31.67 11.40 -69.24
C LEU A 414 -31.52 11.58 -67.72
N LEU A 415 -30.85 12.64 -67.25
CA LEU A 415 -30.59 12.87 -65.82
C LEU A 415 -31.86 13.11 -65.00
N TYR A 416 -32.92 13.65 -65.60
CA TYR A 416 -34.20 13.95 -64.92
C TYR A 416 -35.26 12.85 -65.09
N THR A 417 -35.01 11.85 -65.94
CA THR A 417 -35.86 10.65 -66.06
C THR A 417 -35.70 9.75 -64.83
N ARG A 418 -36.76 9.03 -64.43
CA ARG A 418 -36.72 8.02 -63.36
C ARG A 418 -37.24 6.68 -63.90
N PRO A 419 -36.43 5.61 -63.94
CA PRO A 419 -35.02 5.52 -63.52
C PRO A 419 -34.03 6.19 -64.52
N THR A 420 -32.88 6.66 -64.03
CA THR A 420 -31.82 7.33 -64.80
C THR A 420 -30.77 6.33 -65.28
N PRO A 421 -30.47 6.26 -66.59
CA PRO A 421 -29.35 5.49 -67.12
C PRO A 421 -28.04 6.27 -66.94
N LEU A 422 -27.32 6.02 -65.83
CA LEU A 422 -26.15 6.82 -65.44
C LEU A 422 -25.00 6.78 -66.44
N ASP A 423 -24.66 5.62 -66.99
CA ASP A 423 -23.54 5.51 -67.93
C ASP A 423 -23.74 6.38 -69.18
N LYS A 424 -24.95 6.31 -69.76
CA LYS A 424 -25.33 7.12 -70.92
C LYS A 424 -25.38 8.61 -70.56
N ALA A 425 -25.86 8.95 -69.36
CA ALA A 425 -25.89 10.34 -68.91
C ALA A 425 -24.47 10.90 -68.70
N ALA A 426 -23.55 10.11 -68.12
CA ALA A 426 -22.16 10.49 -67.92
C ALA A 426 -21.42 10.68 -69.25
N GLU A 427 -21.67 9.80 -70.23
CA GLU A 427 -21.12 9.91 -71.58
C GLU A 427 -21.55 11.22 -72.26
N LEU A 428 -22.84 11.56 -72.21
CA LEU A 428 -23.36 12.81 -72.81
C LEU A 428 -22.79 14.07 -72.14
N VAL A 429 -22.64 14.08 -70.80
CA VAL A 429 -22.01 15.21 -70.09
C VAL A 429 -20.54 15.35 -70.49
N THR A 430 -19.82 14.23 -70.66
CA THR A 430 -18.43 14.22 -71.10
C THR A 430 -18.30 14.74 -72.54
N GLN A 431 -19.17 14.29 -73.45
CA GLN A 431 -19.21 14.80 -74.83
C GLN A 431 -19.50 16.31 -74.88
N TYR A 432 -20.44 16.80 -74.05
CA TYR A 432 -20.72 18.23 -73.93
C TYR A 432 -19.47 19.03 -73.51
N GLU A 433 -18.76 18.55 -72.50
CA GLU A 433 -17.53 19.22 -72.01
C GLU A 433 -16.42 19.22 -73.07
N GLN A 434 -16.20 18.10 -73.76
CA GLN A 434 -15.22 17.98 -74.82
C GLN A 434 -15.50 18.96 -75.97
N GLU A 435 -16.76 19.04 -76.41
CA GLU A 435 -17.16 19.98 -77.47
C GLU A 435 -17.06 21.45 -77.01
N LEU A 436 -17.42 21.76 -75.76
CA LEU A 436 -17.26 23.10 -75.18
C LEU A 436 -15.79 23.53 -75.13
N ASN A 437 -14.88 22.61 -74.81
CA ASN A 437 -13.44 22.88 -74.77
C ASN A 437 -12.85 22.98 -76.17
N ARG A 438 -13.24 22.10 -77.11
CA ARG A 438 -12.80 22.13 -78.51
C ARG A 438 -13.13 23.47 -79.17
N LYS A 439 -14.30 24.03 -78.90
CA LYS A 439 -14.76 25.32 -79.42
C LYS A 439 -14.13 26.55 -78.74
N TYR A 440 -13.36 26.36 -77.67
CA TYR A 440 -12.63 27.44 -77.01
C TYR A 440 -11.20 27.60 -77.55
N TYR A 441 -10.63 26.51 -78.09
CA TYR A 441 -9.29 26.49 -78.70
C TYR A 441 -9.32 26.68 -80.23
N LEU A 442 -10.51 26.83 -80.81
CA LEU A 442 -10.78 27.27 -82.18
C LEU A 442 -11.38 28.67 -82.10
#